data_AF-A0A1C0TZE4-F1
#
_entry.id   AF-A0A1C0TZE4-F1
#
_cell.length_a   1.000
_cell.length_b   1.000
_cell.length_c   1.000
_cell.angle_alpha   90.00
_cell.angle_beta   90.00
_cell.angle_gamma   90.00
#
_symmetry.space_group_name_H-M   'P 1'
#
loop_
_entity.id
_entity.type
_entity.pdbx_description
1 polymer ?
#
loop_
_entity_poly.entity_id
_entity_poly.type
_entity_poly.pdbx_seq_one_letter_code
_entity_poly.pdbx_strand_id
1 'polypeptide(L)'
;MPQQKYVPELAYFMKSINKALLSDSKFEFTIDLDWYTPYQYVIKKNSQYLAEIRDGKPFYCSAKLDEDGLNVKVSHNFSLDDLIEIEVRFNGDRYAIYNTTVYDFKLWERLNNLFKDQDHTEIADNVTQSELDDIFDAIKHASDSERMLSVFHLAQEMFLINTLMSINIDSDHLTVNFKDELFKNYQYVATKDSKYISEINKGKAYYSSFISPSTWVTNKNLNDDNELAIQARLPNGTYVIFETTFAEENIKQRISGLYTDASQSKINDNVTQNTLSELIKDINDSGISYKKKDIYLSQVDDAQFMFLKQTIAQVELTKNKLIVTFANENFRDNKYVSLKNGAYQSEVNKGKPAYSSLSNKVWSTNMTLTEGDHCTIEVRMSTKVYVIYQTGDLILVG
;
A
#
# COMPACT_ATOMS: atom_id res chain seq x y z
N MET A 1 -17.54 -30.07 -30.40
CA MET A 1 -18.21 -29.15 -29.45
C MET A 1 -18.41 -27.84 -30.17
N PRO A 2 -19.61 -27.21 -30.14
CA PRO A 2 -19.78 -25.89 -30.74
C PRO A 2 -18.88 -24.90 -29.99
N GLN A 3 -18.10 -24.11 -30.71
CA GLN A 3 -17.37 -23.00 -30.11
C GLN A 3 -18.38 -22.06 -29.45
N GLN A 4 -18.19 -21.76 -28.16
CA GLN A 4 -18.94 -20.69 -27.50
C GLN A 4 -18.72 -19.41 -28.31
N LYS A 5 -19.82 -18.79 -28.76
CA LYS A 5 -19.81 -17.50 -29.46
C LYS A 5 -19.15 -16.48 -28.55
N TYR A 6 -17.96 -16.01 -28.93
CA TYR A 6 -17.25 -14.97 -28.18
C TYR A 6 -17.98 -13.64 -28.32
N VAL A 7 -18.33 -13.01 -27.19
CA VAL A 7 -19.01 -11.72 -27.12
C VAL A 7 -18.15 -10.78 -26.27
N PRO A 8 -17.26 -9.96 -26.87
CA PRO A 8 -16.31 -9.13 -26.13
C PRO A 8 -16.99 -8.10 -25.22
N GLU A 9 -18.18 -7.62 -25.59
CA GLU A 9 -18.97 -6.66 -24.83
C GLU A 9 -19.44 -7.21 -23.48
N LEU A 10 -19.51 -8.54 -23.32
CA LEU A 10 -19.99 -9.17 -22.09
C LEU A 10 -19.12 -8.83 -20.88
N ALA A 11 -17.80 -8.71 -21.07
CA ALA A 11 -16.88 -8.32 -20.01
C ALA A 11 -17.15 -6.88 -19.52
N TYR A 12 -17.59 -5.99 -20.42
CA TYR A 12 -17.97 -4.63 -20.08
C TYR A 12 -19.35 -4.59 -19.40
N PHE A 13 -20.33 -5.35 -19.90
CA PHE A 13 -21.63 -5.44 -19.24
C PHE A 13 -21.54 -5.96 -17.80
N MET A 14 -20.72 -6.97 -17.55
CA MET A 14 -20.47 -7.48 -16.18
C MET A 14 -19.86 -6.42 -15.25
N LYS A 15 -19.13 -5.44 -15.80
CA LYS A 15 -18.58 -4.30 -15.05
C LYS A 15 -19.49 -3.07 -15.02
N SER A 16 -20.52 -3.04 -15.86
CA SER A 16 -21.41 -1.88 -15.99
C SER A 16 -22.37 -1.69 -14.81
N ILE A 17 -22.59 -2.73 -14.01
CA ILE A 17 -23.40 -2.64 -12.79
C ILE A 17 -22.47 -2.35 -11.61
N ASN A 18 -22.64 -1.20 -10.97
CA ASN A 18 -21.86 -0.79 -9.81
C ASN A 18 -22.74 -0.16 -8.72
N LYS A 19 -22.12 0.20 -7.57
CA LYS A 19 -22.76 0.86 -6.43
C LYS A 19 -24.08 0.22 -5.98
N ALA A 20 -24.12 -1.11 -5.97
CA ALA A 20 -25.29 -1.86 -5.53
C ALA A 20 -25.51 -1.65 -4.02
N LEU A 21 -26.75 -1.35 -3.62
CA LEU A 21 -27.20 -1.16 -2.25
C LEU A 21 -28.48 -1.94 -2.03
N LEU A 22 -28.61 -2.59 -0.88
CA LEU A 22 -29.76 -3.42 -0.57
C LEU A 22 -30.31 -3.11 0.82
N SER A 23 -31.61 -2.87 0.89
CA SER A 23 -32.38 -2.89 2.13
C SER A 23 -33.53 -3.88 2.02
N ASP A 24 -34.21 -4.16 3.13
CA ASP A 24 -35.28 -5.16 3.16
C ASP A 24 -36.44 -4.87 2.20
N SER A 25 -36.60 -3.62 1.76
CA SER A 25 -37.70 -3.16 0.89
C SER A 25 -37.24 -2.54 -0.43
N LYS A 26 -35.93 -2.56 -0.72
CA LYS A 26 -35.40 -1.82 -1.87
C LYS A 26 -34.03 -2.35 -2.30
N PHE A 27 -33.84 -2.44 -3.61
CA PHE A 27 -32.56 -2.67 -4.26
C PHE A 27 -32.21 -1.48 -5.15
N GLU A 28 -31.03 -0.89 -4.95
CA GLU A 28 -30.50 0.20 -5.77
C GLU A 28 -29.18 -0.22 -6.42
N PHE A 29 -28.90 0.27 -7.61
CA PHE A 29 -27.64 0.07 -8.32
C PHE A 29 -27.47 1.14 -9.39
N THR A 30 -26.27 1.31 -9.91
CA THR A 30 -25.95 2.24 -10.99
C THR A 30 -25.51 1.47 -12.22
N ILE A 31 -26.03 1.88 -13.38
CA ILE A 31 -25.56 1.40 -14.69
C ILE A 31 -24.61 2.47 -15.25
N ASP A 32 -23.43 2.05 -15.66
CA ASP A 32 -22.38 2.92 -16.23
C ASP A 32 -22.91 3.81 -17.38
N LEU A 33 -22.37 5.04 -17.46
CA LEU A 33 -22.79 6.09 -18.38
C LEU A 33 -22.67 5.66 -19.86
N ASP A 34 -21.69 4.84 -20.20
CA ASP A 34 -21.47 4.39 -21.58
C ASP A 34 -22.35 3.18 -21.95
N TRP A 35 -23.04 2.59 -20.96
CA TRP A 35 -23.72 1.31 -21.12
C TRP A 35 -25.21 1.33 -20.75
N TYR A 36 -25.78 2.42 -20.22
CA TYR A 36 -27.22 2.45 -19.91
C TYR A 36 -28.15 2.54 -21.15
N THR A 37 -27.61 2.93 -22.31
CA THR A 37 -28.29 2.96 -23.62
C THR A 37 -27.40 2.34 -24.70
N PRO A 38 -27.95 1.77 -25.79
CA PRO A 38 -29.36 1.55 -26.10
C PRO A 38 -29.88 0.18 -25.60
N TYR A 39 -29.27 -0.36 -24.55
CA TYR A 39 -29.51 -1.73 -24.11
C TYR A 39 -30.78 -1.89 -23.26
N GLN A 40 -31.21 -3.15 -23.11
CA GLN A 40 -32.30 -3.54 -22.20
C GLN A 40 -31.73 -4.35 -21.03
N TYR A 41 -31.97 -3.86 -19.83
CA TYR A 41 -31.61 -4.50 -18.57
C TYR A 41 -32.87 -4.99 -17.87
N VAL A 42 -32.95 -6.28 -17.55
CA VAL A 42 -34.09 -6.90 -16.87
C VAL A 42 -33.65 -7.29 -15.47
N ILE A 43 -34.33 -6.73 -14.46
CA ILE A 43 -34.09 -7.02 -13.05
C ILE A 43 -35.07 -8.10 -12.62
N LYS A 44 -34.54 -9.15 -11.98
CA LYS A 44 -35.30 -10.31 -11.55
C LYS A 44 -35.03 -10.65 -10.08
N LYS A 45 -36.03 -11.28 -9.47
CA LYS A 45 -35.91 -11.96 -8.18
C LYS A 45 -36.35 -13.41 -8.34
N ASN A 46 -35.52 -14.37 -7.94
CA ASN A 46 -35.79 -15.80 -8.09
C ASN A 46 -36.22 -16.18 -9.52
N SER A 47 -35.52 -15.64 -10.53
CA SER A 47 -35.86 -15.75 -11.96
C SER A 47 -37.19 -15.11 -12.39
N GLN A 48 -37.95 -14.48 -11.49
CA GLN A 48 -39.18 -13.76 -11.81
C GLN A 48 -38.88 -12.30 -12.13
N TYR A 49 -39.52 -11.79 -13.19
CA TYR A 49 -39.41 -10.39 -13.60
C TYR A 49 -39.88 -9.44 -12.48
N LEU A 50 -39.07 -8.43 -12.17
CA LEU A 50 -39.43 -7.34 -11.27
C LEU A 50 -39.55 -6.00 -11.98
N ALA A 51 -38.53 -5.63 -12.76
CA ALA A 51 -38.42 -4.33 -13.41
C ALA A 51 -37.50 -4.41 -14.63
N GLU A 52 -37.48 -3.35 -15.44
CA GLU A 52 -36.50 -3.23 -16.51
C GLU A 52 -36.12 -1.76 -16.80
N ILE A 53 -34.91 -1.59 -17.33
CA ILE A 53 -34.49 -0.39 -18.04
C ILE A 53 -34.44 -0.74 -19.52
N ARG A 54 -35.09 0.05 -20.37
CA ARG A 54 -35.03 -0.12 -21.82
C ARG A 54 -34.67 1.20 -22.48
N ASP A 55 -33.52 1.24 -23.15
CA ASP A 55 -33.04 2.46 -23.80
C ASP A 55 -33.00 3.64 -22.80
N GLY A 56 -32.40 3.39 -21.64
CA GLY A 56 -32.33 4.32 -20.51
C GLY A 56 -33.65 4.67 -19.79
N LYS A 57 -34.79 4.14 -20.25
CA LYS A 57 -36.11 4.44 -19.66
C LYS A 57 -36.51 3.37 -18.64
N PRO A 58 -36.98 3.77 -17.43
CA PRO A 58 -37.37 2.81 -16.40
C PRO A 58 -38.80 2.29 -16.56
N PHE A 59 -39.00 1.01 -16.21
CA PHE A 59 -40.30 0.34 -16.16
C PHE A 59 -40.41 -0.48 -14.86
N TYR A 60 -41.42 -0.19 -14.04
CA TYR A 60 -41.62 -0.77 -12.69
C TYR A 60 -40.46 -0.52 -11.70
N CYS A 61 -39.64 0.48 -11.98
CA CYS A 61 -38.60 1.01 -11.12
C CYS A 61 -38.54 2.54 -11.29
N SER A 62 -37.71 3.20 -10.51
CA SER A 62 -37.32 4.60 -10.77
C SER A 62 -35.88 4.64 -11.22
N ALA A 63 -35.54 5.59 -12.09
CA ALA A 63 -34.17 5.81 -12.53
C ALA A 63 -33.85 7.30 -12.66
N LYS A 64 -32.62 7.68 -12.31
CA LYS A 64 -32.11 9.05 -12.43
C LYS A 64 -30.69 9.02 -12.98
N LEU A 65 -30.46 9.73 -14.07
CA LEU A 65 -29.14 9.95 -14.64
C LEU A 65 -28.42 11.07 -13.89
N ASP A 66 -27.17 10.83 -13.51
CA ASP A 66 -26.23 11.85 -13.04
C ASP A 66 -24.83 11.58 -13.59
N GLU A 67 -23.81 12.22 -13.01
CA GLU A 67 -22.41 12.11 -13.46
C GLU A 67 -21.82 10.69 -13.32
N ASP A 68 -22.38 9.87 -12.43
CA ASP A 68 -21.92 8.52 -12.15
C ASP A 68 -22.60 7.45 -13.03
N GLY A 69 -23.69 7.82 -13.73
CA GLY A 69 -24.47 6.93 -14.60
C GLY A 69 -25.96 6.92 -14.27
N LEU A 70 -26.65 5.86 -14.71
CA LEU A 70 -28.08 5.70 -14.49
C LEU A 70 -28.33 4.98 -13.16
N ASN A 71 -28.72 5.73 -12.13
CA ASN A 71 -29.06 5.19 -10.83
C ASN A 71 -30.48 4.62 -10.84
N VAL A 72 -30.61 3.31 -10.65
CA VAL A 72 -31.86 2.56 -10.69
C VAL A 72 -32.27 2.17 -9.27
N LYS A 73 -33.56 2.31 -8.96
CA LYS A 73 -34.14 1.91 -7.67
C LYS A 73 -35.37 1.04 -7.89
N VAL A 74 -35.33 -0.17 -7.34
CA VAL A 74 -36.38 -1.19 -7.40
C VAL A 74 -36.95 -1.38 -5.99
N SER A 75 -38.21 -0.97 -5.78
CA SER A 75 -38.90 -1.15 -4.50
C SER A 75 -39.58 -2.51 -4.45
N HIS A 76 -39.05 -3.42 -3.64
CA HIS A 76 -39.57 -4.77 -3.47
C HIS A 76 -39.10 -5.39 -2.15
N ASN A 77 -39.85 -6.34 -1.58
CA ASN A 77 -39.43 -7.01 -0.36
C ASN A 77 -38.44 -8.14 -0.66
N PHE A 78 -37.30 -8.14 0.02
CA PHE A 78 -36.21 -9.10 -0.15
C PHE A 78 -35.99 -9.93 1.11
N SER A 79 -36.03 -11.25 0.97
CA SER A 79 -35.69 -12.24 2.01
C SER A 79 -34.28 -12.77 1.77
N LEU A 80 -33.62 -13.32 2.80
CA LEU A 80 -32.22 -13.77 2.71
C LEU A 80 -31.97 -14.79 1.58
N ASP A 81 -32.93 -15.69 1.33
CA ASP A 81 -32.82 -16.72 0.30
C ASP A 81 -33.14 -16.22 -1.11
N ASP A 82 -33.57 -14.96 -1.27
CA ASP A 82 -33.89 -14.42 -2.59
C ASP A 82 -32.62 -14.24 -3.43
N LEU A 83 -32.69 -14.66 -4.69
CA LEU A 83 -31.68 -14.42 -5.72
C LEU A 83 -32.03 -13.15 -6.50
N ILE A 84 -31.13 -12.17 -6.53
CA ILE A 84 -31.24 -10.97 -7.36
C ILE A 84 -30.39 -11.16 -8.61
N GLU A 85 -31.02 -11.04 -9.78
CA GLU A 85 -30.35 -11.15 -11.08
C GLU A 85 -30.61 -9.90 -11.92
N ILE A 86 -29.58 -9.39 -12.58
CA ILE A 86 -29.71 -8.42 -13.68
C ILE A 86 -29.24 -9.09 -14.96
N GLU A 87 -30.15 -9.20 -15.92
CA GLU A 87 -29.90 -9.69 -17.27
C GLU A 87 -29.78 -8.51 -18.22
N VAL A 88 -28.80 -8.52 -19.13
CA VAL A 88 -28.79 -7.65 -20.30
C VAL A 88 -29.23 -8.43 -21.54
N ARG A 89 -30.06 -7.80 -22.38
CA ARG A 89 -30.43 -8.33 -23.69
C ARG A 89 -29.59 -7.68 -24.77
N PHE A 90 -28.83 -8.51 -25.48
CA PHE A 90 -27.88 -8.05 -26.50
C PHE A 90 -27.87 -9.03 -27.68
N ASN A 91 -27.99 -8.50 -28.91
CA ASN A 91 -27.99 -9.27 -30.16
C ASN A 91 -28.99 -10.45 -30.19
N GLY A 92 -30.16 -10.28 -29.56
CA GLY A 92 -31.22 -11.31 -29.48
C GLY A 92 -31.00 -12.37 -28.39
N ASP A 93 -29.84 -12.36 -27.74
CA ASP A 93 -29.47 -13.26 -26.64
C ASP A 93 -29.69 -12.57 -25.27
N ARG A 94 -29.64 -13.37 -24.20
CA ARG A 94 -29.83 -12.96 -22.81
C ARG A 94 -28.61 -13.35 -21.98
N TYR A 95 -28.06 -12.40 -21.24
CA TYR A 95 -26.87 -12.62 -20.42
C TYR A 95 -27.09 -12.14 -18.99
N ALA A 96 -26.98 -13.03 -18.00
CA ALA A 96 -26.91 -12.63 -16.60
C ALA A 96 -25.56 -11.96 -16.34
N ILE A 97 -25.57 -10.68 -15.97
CA ILE A 97 -24.37 -9.86 -15.77
C ILE A 97 -24.16 -9.45 -14.31
N TYR A 98 -25.20 -9.61 -13.50
CA TYR A 98 -25.16 -9.51 -12.04
C TYR A 98 -26.03 -10.61 -11.46
N ASN A 99 -25.51 -11.33 -10.48
CA ASN A 99 -26.23 -12.43 -9.83
C ASN A 99 -25.72 -12.58 -8.40
N THR A 100 -26.57 -12.40 -7.40
CA THR A 100 -26.22 -12.56 -5.99
C THR A 100 -27.43 -12.94 -5.16
N THR A 101 -27.24 -13.73 -4.11
CA THR A 101 -28.28 -13.91 -3.10
C THR A 101 -28.30 -12.72 -2.15
N VAL A 102 -29.45 -12.42 -1.56
CA VAL A 102 -29.56 -11.38 -0.52
C VAL A 102 -28.67 -11.72 0.68
N TYR A 103 -28.55 -13.01 1.01
CA TYR A 103 -27.62 -13.52 2.02
C TYR A 103 -26.16 -13.15 1.70
N ASP A 104 -25.68 -13.50 0.51
CA ASP A 104 -24.30 -13.25 0.09
C ASP A 104 -24.01 -11.75 -0.01
N PHE A 105 -24.98 -10.95 -0.47
CA PHE A 105 -24.86 -9.49 -0.51
C PHE A 105 -24.62 -8.91 0.90
N LYS A 106 -25.49 -9.26 1.86
CA LYS A 106 -25.39 -8.76 3.24
C LYS A 106 -24.12 -9.26 3.93
N LEU A 107 -23.70 -10.49 3.65
CA LEU A 107 -22.44 -11.04 4.19
C LEU A 107 -21.22 -10.32 3.59
N TRP A 108 -21.23 -10.00 2.30
CA TRP A 108 -20.19 -9.21 1.65
C TRP A 108 -20.07 -7.80 2.23
N GLU A 109 -21.20 -7.14 2.52
CA GLU A 109 -21.18 -5.84 3.22
C GLU A 109 -20.55 -5.95 4.61
N ARG A 110 -20.93 -6.98 5.40
CA ARG A 110 -20.30 -7.22 6.71
C ARG A 110 -18.80 -7.43 6.59
N LEU A 111 -18.34 -8.20 5.60
CA LEU A 111 -16.92 -8.41 5.33
C LEU A 111 -16.19 -7.11 4.98
N ASN A 112 -16.75 -6.28 4.10
CA ASN A 112 -16.13 -4.99 3.75
C ASN A 112 -16.09 -4.02 4.94
N ASN A 113 -17.09 -4.07 5.83
CA ASN A 113 -17.14 -3.23 7.02
C ASN A 113 -16.10 -3.63 8.09
N LEU A 114 -15.40 -4.76 7.93
CA LEU A 114 -14.23 -5.07 8.75
C LEU A 114 -13.06 -4.13 8.45
N PHE A 115 -13.07 -3.43 7.32
CA PHE A 115 -12.00 -2.54 6.87
C PHE A 115 -12.43 -1.07 6.93
N LYS A 116 -11.44 -0.17 7.03
CA LYS A 116 -11.67 1.29 6.97
C LYS A 116 -11.88 1.80 5.55
N ASP A 117 -11.41 1.03 4.57
CA ASP A 117 -11.35 1.43 3.17
C ASP A 117 -11.74 0.28 2.22
N GLN A 118 -12.06 0.63 0.97
CA GLN A 118 -12.50 -0.32 -0.05
C GLN A 118 -11.38 -1.18 -0.63
N ASP A 119 -10.12 -0.74 -0.49
CA ASP A 119 -8.94 -1.45 -0.96
C ASP A 119 -8.41 -2.44 0.11
N HIS A 120 -9.13 -2.56 1.23
CA HIS A 120 -8.83 -3.45 2.36
C HIS A 120 -7.41 -3.23 2.91
N THR A 121 -6.98 -1.97 3.02
CA THR A 121 -5.62 -1.64 3.47
C THR A 121 -5.49 -1.58 4.99
N GLU A 122 -6.57 -1.25 5.70
CA GLU A 122 -6.58 -1.14 7.16
C GLU A 122 -7.86 -1.76 7.77
N ILE A 123 -7.71 -2.49 8.88
CA ILE A 123 -8.84 -3.03 9.66
C ILE A 123 -9.52 -1.93 10.49
N ALA A 124 -10.85 -1.97 10.61
CA ALA A 124 -11.61 -1.01 11.41
C ALA A 124 -11.35 -1.17 12.91
N ASP A 125 -11.37 -0.05 13.66
CA ASP A 125 -10.94 0.00 15.07
C ASP A 125 -11.86 -0.78 16.02
N ASN A 126 -13.12 -1.00 15.63
CA ASN A 126 -14.15 -1.63 16.45
C ASN A 126 -14.37 -3.12 16.14
N VAL A 127 -13.58 -3.71 15.23
CA VAL A 127 -13.68 -5.14 14.90
C VAL A 127 -13.35 -5.97 16.14
N THR A 128 -14.12 -7.04 16.36
CA THR A 128 -13.91 -7.98 17.46
C THR A 128 -13.73 -9.40 16.96
N GLN A 129 -13.08 -10.26 17.75
CA GLN A 129 -12.96 -11.69 17.40
C GLN A 129 -14.34 -12.37 17.31
N SER A 130 -15.32 -11.97 18.14
CA SER A 130 -16.68 -12.51 18.05
C SER A 130 -17.32 -12.23 16.70
N GLU A 131 -17.12 -11.03 16.16
CA GLU A 131 -17.63 -10.65 14.85
C GLU A 131 -16.94 -11.45 13.73
N LEU A 132 -15.63 -11.64 13.83
CA LEU A 132 -14.86 -12.47 12.90
C LEU A 132 -15.35 -13.94 12.93
N ASP A 133 -15.55 -14.50 14.11
CA ASP A 133 -16.05 -15.88 14.27
C ASP A 133 -17.47 -16.03 13.65
N ASP A 134 -18.37 -15.07 13.92
CA ASP A 134 -19.73 -15.04 13.36
C ASP A 134 -19.71 -14.94 11.82
N ILE A 135 -18.80 -14.14 11.24
CA ILE A 135 -18.63 -14.03 9.80
C ILE A 135 -18.07 -15.31 9.21
N PHE A 136 -17.04 -15.90 9.84
CA PHE A 136 -16.44 -17.16 9.38
C PHE A 136 -17.47 -18.30 9.33
N ASP A 137 -18.34 -18.39 10.33
CA ASP A 137 -19.43 -19.36 10.35
C ASP A 137 -20.48 -19.08 9.25
N ALA A 138 -20.81 -17.81 9.01
CA ALA A 138 -21.73 -17.43 7.93
C ALA A 138 -21.18 -17.79 6.52
N ILE A 139 -19.88 -17.59 6.28
CA ILE A 139 -19.26 -17.87 4.98
C ILE A 139 -19.42 -19.35 4.55
N LYS A 140 -19.54 -20.28 5.50
CA LYS A 140 -19.77 -21.71 5.21
C LYS A 140 -21.08 -21.98 4.46
N HIS A 141 -22.01 -21.04 4.49
CA HIS A 141 -23.32 -21.13 3.85
C HIS A 141 -23.43 -20.25 2.60
N ALA A 142 -22.42 -19.45 2.28
CA ALA A 142 -22.42 -18.55 1.15
C ALA A 142 -22.19 -19.29 -0.18
N SER A 143 -22.76 -18.78 -1.28
CA SER A 143 -22.54 -19.38 -2.59
C SER A 143 -21.16 -19.03 -3.18
N ASP A 144 -20.58 -17.91 -2.75
CA ASP A 144 -19.25 -17.41 -3.15
C ASP A 144 -18.25 -17.49 -1.98
N SER A 145 -18.24 -18.64 -1.30
CA SER A 145 -17.48 -18.83 -0.05
C SER A 145 -15.96 -18.65 -0.24
N GLU A 146 -15.40 -19.06 -1.38
CA GLU A 146 -13.95 -19.01 -1.64
C GLU A 146 -13.41 -17.57 -1.67
N ARG A 147 -14.10 -16.68 -2.41
CA ARG A 147 -13.73 -15.26 -2.46
C ARG A 147 -13.91 -14.61 -1.09
N MET A 148 -15.01 -14.91 -0.41
CA MET A 148 -15.29 -14.38 0.94
C MET A 148 -14.28 -14.84 1.98
N LEU A 149 -13.87 -16.12 1.95
CA LEU A 149 -12.83 -16.65 2.84
C LEU A 149 -11.50 -15.92 2.65
N SER A 150 -11.13 -15.60 1.41
CA SER A 150 -9.88 -14.87 1.12
C SER A 150 -9.86 -13.50 1.80
N VAL A 151 -10.96 -12.75 1.71
CA VAL A 151 -11.11 -11.44 2.38
C VAL A 151 -11.18 -11.60 3.90
N PHE A 152 -11.87 -12.64 4.39
CA PHE A 152 -11.93 -12.95 5.82
C PHE A 152 -10.53 -13.23 6.40
N HIS A 153 -9.72 -14.06 5.73
CA HIS A 153 -8.38 -14.38 6.21
C HIS A 153 -7.48 -13.14 6.27
N LEU A 154 -7.60 -12.22 5.30
CA LEU A 154 -6.93 -10.93 5.33
C LEU A 154 -7.35 -10.10 6.56
N ALA A 155 -8.66 -9.98 6.82
CA ALA A 155 -9.16 -9.27 7.99
C ALA A 155 -8.66 -9.88 9.31
N GLN A 156 -8.74 -11.21 9.44
CA GLN A 156 -8.28 -11.93 10.63
C GLN A 156 -6.77 -11.76 10.86
N GLU A 157 -5.97 -11.79 9.79
CA GLU A 157 -4.53 -11.53 9.85
C GLU A 157 -4.23 -10.10 10.34
N MET A 158 -4.85 -9.08 9.72
CA MET A 158 -4.68 -7.68 10.12
C MET A 158 -5.11 -7.42 11.57
N PHE A 159 -6.23 -8.00 11.98
CA PHE A 159 -6.70 -7.93 13.36
C PHE A 159 -5.68 -8.53 14.35
N LEU A 160 -5.06 -9.66 14.02
CA LEU A 160 -4.03 -10.29 14.85
C LEU A 160 -2.71 -9.50 14.84
N ILE A 161 -2.31 -8.93 13.70
CA ILE A 161 -1.16 -8.00 13.61
C ILE A 161 -1.36 -6.81 14.55
N ASN A 162 -2.57 -6.25 14.61
CA ASN A 162 -2.89 -5.10 15.47
C ASN A 162 -2.82 -5.37 16.98
N THR A 163 -2.68 -6.63 17.40
CA THR A 163 -2.39 -6.98 18.80
C THR A 163 -0.93 -6.69 19.18
N LEU A 164 -0.05 -6.53 18.19
CA LEU A 164 1.37 -6.26 18.37
C LEU A 164 1.61 -4.74 18.45
N MET A 165 2.41 -4.30 19.42
CA MET A 165 2.91 -2.93 19.51
C MET A 165 4.29 -2.81 18.86
N SER A 166 5.19 -3.75 19.14
CA SER A 166 6.52 -3.79 18.53
C SER A 166 7.15 -5.17 18.66
N ILE A 167 8.08 -5.46 17.77
CA ILE A 167 8.92 -6.66 17.82
C ILE A 167 10.38 -6.19 17.72
N ASN A 168 11.20 -6.66 18.64
CA ASN A 168 12.64 -6.40 18.64
C ASN A 168 13.38 -7.73 18.56
N ILE A 169 14.46 -7.76 17.77
CA ILE A 169 15.31 -8.94 17.62
C ILE A 169 16.73 -8.54 17.97
N ASP A 170 17.35 -9.27 18.88
CA ASP A 170 18.77 -9.20 19.18
C ASP A 170 19.44 -10.57 18.90
N SER A 171 20.71 -10.73 19.25
CA SER A 171 21.47 -11.95 18.99
C SER A 171 20.86 -13.20 19.63
N ASP A 172 20.16 -13.06 20.75
CA ASP A 172 19.74 -14.18 21.58
C ASP A 172 18.23 -14.28 21.73
N HIS A 173 17.49 -13.21 21.45
CA HIS A 173 16.07 -13.10 21.76
C HIS A 173 15.26 -12.37 20.69
N LEU A 174 14.07 -12.90 20.45
CA LEU A 174 12.95 -12.18 19.86
C LEU A 174 12.05 -11.72 21.01
N THR A 175 11.82 -10.42 21.08
CA THR A 175 10.96 -9.77 22.07
C THR A 175 9.72 -9.21 21.37
N VAL A 176 8.55 -9.68 21.78
CA VAL A 176 7.24 -9.20 21.32
C VAL A 176 6.63 -8.35 22.41
N ASN A 177 6.29 -7.11 22.10
CA ASN A 177 5.47 -6.27 22.96
C ASN A 177 4.06 -6.22 22.39
N PHE A 178 3.07 -6.66 23.17
CA PHE A 178 1.66 -6.58 22.82
C PHE A 178 1.10 -5.21 23.21
N LYS A 179 0.12 -4.74 22.42
CA LYS A 179 -0.51 -3.41 22.57
C LYS A 179 -1.37 -3.31 23.83
N ASP A 180 -2.11 -4.36 24.15
CA ASP A 180 -3.02 -4.45 25.28
C ASP A 180 -3.13 -5.90 25.76
N GLU A 181 -4.14 -6.26 26.56
CA GLU A 181 -4.32 -7.63 27.07
C GLU A 181 -5.05 -8.58 26.09
N LEU A 182 -5.51 -8.11 24.93
CA LEU A 182 -6.28 -8.89 23.97
C LEU A 182 -5.51 -10.13 23.47
N PHE A 183 -4.17 -10.05 23.40
CA PHE A 183 -3.32 -11.20 23.04
C PHE A 183 -3.54 -12.42 23.94
N LYS A 184 -4.03 -12.23 25.18
CA LYS A 184 -4.35 -13.33 26.11
C LYS A 184 -5.53 -14.19 25.65
N ASN A 185 -6.22 -13.83 24.57
CA ASN A 185 -7.25 -14.67 23.95
C ASN A 185 -6.69 -15.64 22.90
N TYR A 186 -5.44 -15.48 22.47
CA TYR A 186 -4.86 -16.22 21.35
C TYR A 186 -3.63 -17.04 21.74
N GLN A 187 -3.20 -17.88 20.79
CA GLN A 187 -1.93 -18.60 20.83
C GLN A 187 -1.00 -18.01 19.77
N TYR A 188 0.17 -17.53 20.21
CA TYR A 188 1.24 -17.07 19.32
C TYR A 188 2.44 -18.01 19.43
N VAL A 189 2.99 -18.40 18.29
CA VAL A 189 4.11 -19.34 18.18
C VAL A 189 5.24 -18.69 17.42
N ALA A 190 6.42 -18.69 18.01
CA ALA A 190 7.64 -18.25 17.35
C ALA A 190 8.28 -19.44 16.64
N THR A 191 8.72 -19.22 15.40
CA THR A 191 9.37 -20.23 14.57
C THR A 191 10.67 -19.70 13.98
N LYS A 192 11.64 -20.61 13.81
CA LYS A 192 12.93 -20.40 13.11
C LYS A 192 13.00 -21.43 11.99
N ASP A 193 13.08 -21.00 10.74
CA ASP A 193 13.01 -21.86 9.54
C ASP A 193 11.81 -22.82 9.59
N SER A 194 10.63 -22.26 9.87
CA SER A 194 9.39 -23.02 10.06
C SER A 194 9.40 -24.04 11.23
N LYS A 195 10.44 -24.09 12.06
CA LYS A 195 10.51 -24.96 13.24
C LYS A 195 10.11 -24.20 14.49
N TYR A 196 9.29 -24.84 15.32
CA TYR A 196 8.87 -24.33 16.61
C TYR A 196 10.07 -23.94 17.51
N ILE A 197 9.99 -22.76 18.12
CA ILE A 197 10.92 -22.28 19.15
C ILE A 197 10.23 -22.24 20.51
N SER A 198 9.18 -21.45 20.61
CA SER A 198 8.46 -21.14 21.84
C SER A 198 7.07 -20.62 21.51
N GLU A 199 6.21 -20.52 22.53
CA GLU A 199 4.88 -19.95 22.36
C GLU A 199 4.43 -19.16 23.59
N ILE A 200 3.47 -18.27 23.36
CA ILE A 200 2.62 -17.71 24.41
C ILE A 200 1.18 -18.06 24.08
N ASN A 201 0.57 -18.87 24.94
CA ASN A 201 -0.79 -19.36 24.77
C ASN A 201 -1.67 -18.81 25.88
N LYS A 202 -2.62 -17.96 25.50
CA LYS A 202 -3.55 -17.28 26.41
C LYS A 202 -2.86 -16.60 27.60
N GLY A 203 -1.79 -15.86 27.29
CA GLY A 203 -0.99 -15.14 28.29
C GLY A 203 0.02 -15.99 29.07
N LYS A 204 0.08 -17.31 28.82
CA LYS A 204 1.04 -18.20 29.47
C LYS A 204 2.17 -18.57 28.51
N ALA A 205 3.40 -18.22 28.89
CA ALA A 205 4.61 -18.52 28.13
C ALA A 205 5.05 -19.98 28.28
N TYR A 206 5.54 -20.58 27.19
CA TYR A 206 6.10 -21.94 27.13
C TYR A 206 7.41 -21.92 26.34
N TYR A 207 8.49 -22.44 26.95
CA TYR A 207 9.84 -22.37 26.40
C TYR A 207 10.32 -20.94 26.09
N SER A 208 9.78 -19.98 26.84
CA SER A 208 9.96 -18.54 26.73
C SER A 208 9.70 -17.88 28.08
N SER A 209 9.94 -16.59 28.19
CA SER A 209 9.65 -15.78 29.36
C SER A 209 8.53 -14.78 29.07
N PHE A 210 7.77 -14.41 30.09
CA PHE A 210 6.75 -13.37 29.99
C PHE A 210 7.01 -12.32 31.07
N ILE A 211 7.11 -11.06 30.65
CA ILE A 211 7.29 -9.91 31.51
C ILE A 211 5.96 -9.14 31.50
N SER A 212 5.30 -9.10 32.66
CA SER A 212 4.04 -8.40 32.84
C SER A 212 4.19 -6.91 32.52
N PRO A 213 3.20 -6.26 31.86
CA PRO A 213 1.87 -6.80 31.53
C PRO A 213 1.74 -7.38 30.12
N SER A 214 2.70 -7.19 29.22
CA SER A 214 2.47 -7.40 27.78
C SER A 214 3.71 -7.79 26.96
N THR A 215 4.81 -8.22 27.60
CA THR A 215 6.04 -8.53 26.87
C THR A 215 6.36 -10.02 26.90
N TRP A 216 6.50 -10.63 25.73
CA TRP A 216 6.90 -12.03 25.55
C TRP A 216 8.31 -12.09 24.96
N VAL A 217 9.18 -12.90 25.56
CA VAL A 217 10.59 -13.03 25.18
C VAL A 217 10.94 -14.49 24.91
N THR A 218 11.43 -14.81 23.71
CA THR A 218 11.82 -16.18 23.35
C THR A 218 13.12 -16.60 24.05
N ASN A 219 13.22 -17.81 24.61
CA ASN A 219 14.39 -18.23 25.41
C ASN A 219 15.47 -18.98 24.59
N LYS A 220 15.59 -18.77 23.28
CA LYS A 220 16.49 -19.58 22.44
C LYS A 220 17.45 -18.71 21.65
N ASN A 221 18.74 -19.03 21.77
CA ASN A 221 19.81 -18.43 21.00
C ASN A 221 19.44 -18.47 19.50
N LEU A 222 19.34 -17.28 18.91
CA LEU A 222 18.89 -17.11 17.53
C LEU A 222 20.05 -17.12 16.53
N ASN A 223 21.32 -17.19 16.99
CA ASN A 223 22.51 -17.23 16.15
C ASN A 223 22.33 -18.26 15.02
N ASP A 224 22.45 -17.78 13.78
CA ASP A 224 22.39 -18.43 12.44
C ASP A 224 21.43 -17.68 11.49
N ASP A 225 21.80 -17.59 10.20
CA ASP A 225 21.08 -16.91 9.11
C ASP A 225 19.75 -17.59 8.76
N ASN A 226 18.74 -17.37 9.59
CA ASN A 226 17.48 -18.10 9.50
C ASN A 226 16.26 -17.16 9.44
N GLU A 227 15.19 -17.67 8.83
CA GLU A 227 13.89 -17.01 8.78
C GLU A 227 13.23 -17.08 10.17
N LEU A 228 12.81 -15.93 10.71
CA LEU A 228 12.07 -15.82 11.96
C LEU A 228 10.65 -15.41 11.67
N ALA A 229 9.69 -16.12 12.26
CA ALA A 229 8.28 -15.78 12.12
C ALA A 229 7.50 -15.95 13.42
N ILE A 230 6.47 -15.13 13.59
CA ILE A 230 5.43 -15.29 14.61
C ILE A 230 4.14 -15.69 13.92
N GLN A 231 3.57 -16.79 14.38
CA GLN A 231 2.31 -17.32 13.91
C GLN A 231 1.24 -17.18 14.98
N ALA A 232 0.09 -16.62 14.65
CA ALA A 232 -1.12 -16.77 15.45
C ALA A 232 -1.87 -18.03 15.00
N ARG A 233 -2.20 -18.91 15.94
CA ARG A 233 -2.87 -20.19 15.66
C ARG A 233 -4.29 -20.19 16.22
N LEU A 234 -5.26 -20.35 15.34
CA LEU A 234 -6.69 -20.36 15.64
C LEU A 234 -7.34 -21.61 15.03
N PRO A 235 -8.56 -22.01 15.47
CA PRO A 235 -9.29 -23.13 14.88
C PRO A 235 -9.58 -22.95 13.38
N ASN A 236 -9.69 -21.70 12.90
CA ASN A 236 -9.97 -21.36 11.51
C ASN A 236 -8.70 -21.22 10.64
N GLY A 237 -7.49 -21.24 11.22
CA GLY A 237 -6.27 -21.06 10.45
C GLY A 237 -5.01 -20.77 11.26
N THR A 238 -3.89 -20.75 10.54
CA THR A 238 -2.59 -20.26 11.05
C THR A 238 -2.22 -19.03 10.25
N TYR A 239 -1.95 -17.92 10.95
CA TYR A 239 -1.69 -16.61 10.35
C TYR A 239 -0.27 -16.17 10.68
N VAL A 240 0.51 -15.80 9.67
CA VAL A 240 1.89 -15.31 9.84
C VAL A 240 1.84 -13.81 10.06
N ILE A 241 1.85 -13.39 11.32
CA ILE A 241 1.66 -11.97 11.68
C ILE A 241 2.97 -11.17 11.73
N PHE A 242 4.10 -11.87 11.63
CA PHE A 242 5.41 -11.27 11.52
C PHE A 242 6.35 -12.29 10.87
N GLU A 243 7.16 -11.82 9.92
CA GLU A 243 8.22 -12.59 9.28
C GLU A 243 9.40 -11.68 8.96
N THR A 244 10.61 -12.16 9.23
CA THR A 244 11.84 -11.46 8.92
C THR A 244 13.02 -12.42 8.80
N THR A 245 14.16 -11.89 8.39
CA THR A 245 15.46 -12.56 8.45
C THR A 245 16.45 -11.66 9.18
N PHE A 246 17.54 -12.21 9.69
CA PHE A 246 18.62 -11.38 10.25
C PHE A 246 19.18 -10.38 9.23
N ALA A 247 19.26 -10.77 7.95
CA ALA A 247 19.66 -9.88 6.88
C ALA A 247 18.68 -8.70 6.71
N GLU A 248 17.37 -8.95 6.76
CA GLU A 248 16.34 -7.91 6.71
C GLU A 248 16.41 -6.97 7.92
N GLU A 249 16.57 -7.50 9.14
CA GLU A 249 16.70 -6.65 10.33
C GLU A 249 17.98 -5.81 10.32
N ASN A 250 19.11 -6.36 9.88
CA ASN A 250 20.34 -5.60 9.70
C ASN A 250 20.16 -4.45 8.68
N ILE A 251 19.42 -4.71 7.58
CA ILE A 251 19.06 -3.66 6.62
C ILE A 251 18.20 -2.57 7.30
N LYS A 252 17.14 -2.95 8.03
CA LYS A 252 16.28 -1.98 8.76
C LYS A 252 17.08 -1.14 9.75
N GLN A 253 17.97 -1.76 10.53
CA GLN A 253 18.83 -1.06 11.47
C GLN A 253 19.77 -0.07 10.77
N ARG A 254 20.38 -0.47 9.64
CA ARG A 254 21.23 0.42 8.85
C ARG A 254 20.46 1.57 8.22
N ILE A 255 19.23 1.34 7.74
CA ILE A 255 18.34 2.41 7.26
C ILE A 255 18.03 3.39 8.39
N SER A 256 17.61 2.89 9.57
CA SER A 256 17.36 3.74 10.73
C SER A 256 18.60 4.53 11.15
N GLY A 257 19.78 3.92 11.06
CA GLY A 257 21.06 4.57 11.36
C GLY A 257 21.48 5.65 10.36
N LEU A 258 20.84 5.76 9.19
CA LEU A 258 21.05 6.88 8.27
C LEU A 258 20.51 8.19 8.83
N TYR A 259 19.55 8.14 9.75
CA TYR A 259 18.84 9.31 10.27
C TYR A 259 19.23 9.61 11.72
N THR A 260 19.00 10.85 12.16
CA THR A 260 19.20 11.25 13.57
C THR A 260 18.00 10.94 14.46
N ASP A 261 16.85 10.65 13.86
CA ASP A 261 15.57 10.49 14.55
C ASP A 261 14.65 9.50 13.82
N ALA A 262 13.67 8.97 14.55
CA ALA A 262 12.72 7.98 14.03
C ALA A 262 11.74 8.55 12.99
N SER A 263 11.54 9.88 12.95
CA SER A 263 10.72 10.53 11.92
C SER A 263 11.46 10.76 10.60
N GLN A 264 12.72 10.31 10.53
CA GLN A 264 13.57 10.42 9.33
C GLN A 264 13.72 11.87 8.85
N SER A 265 13.67 12.84 9.79
CA SER A 265 13.61 14.25 9.44
C SER A 265 14.97 14.84 9.03
N LYS A 266 16.06 14.23 9.50
CA LYS A 266 17.43 14.68 9.26
C LYS A 266 18.38 13.49 9.13
N ILE A 267 19.31 13.61 8.18
CA ILE A 267 20.38 12.64 7.95
C ILE A 267 21.49 12.77 9.01
N ASN A 268 22.08 11.65 9.41
CA ASN A 268 23.19 11.60 10.35
C ASN A 268 24.50 12.08 9.71
N ASP A 269 25.28 12.88 10.44
CA ASP A 269 26.51 13.52 9.94
C ASP A 269 27.60 12.50 9.56
N ASN A 270 27.52 11.26 10.08
CA ASN A 270 28.45 10.17 9.76
C ASN A 270 28.11 9.44 8.45
N VAL A 271 26.97 9.73 7.82
CA VAL A 271 26.56 9.08 6.57
C VAL A 271 27.45 9.57 5.44
N THR A 272 27.96 8.62 4.66
CA THR A 272 28.76 8.88 3.46
C THR A 272 28.09 8.29 2.23
N GLN A 273 28.55 8.70 1.04
CA GLN A 273 28.09 8.11 -0.22
C GLN A 273 28.38 6.60 -0.27
N ASN A 274 29.47 6.14 0.37
CA ASN A 274 29.80 4.72 0.46
C ASN A 274 28.77 3.95 1.32
N THR A 275 28.39 4.51 2.48
CA THR A 275 27.37 3.93 3.37
C THR A 275 26.05 3.68 2.63
N LEU A 276 25.59 4.67 1.85
CA LEU A 276 24.36 4.56 1.06
C LEU A 276 24.50 3.52 -0.07
N SER A 277 25.63 3.53 -0.79
CA SER A 277 25.86 2.63 -1.92
C SER A 277 25.98 1.17 -1.49
N GLU A 278 26.65 0.89 -0.37
CA GLU A 278 26.74 -0.44 0.22
C GLU A 278 25.36 -0.94 0.66
N LEU A 279 24.56 -0.08 1.31
CA LEU A 279 23.22 -0.47 1.74
C LEU A 279 22.29 -0.76 0.56
N ILE A 280 22.33 0.04 -0.52
CA ILE A 280 21.59 -0.24 -1.76
C ILE A 280 22.00 -1.60 -2.33
N LYS A 281 23.31 -1.90 -2.35
CA LYS A 281 23.82 -3.19 -2.83
C LYS A 281 23.29 -4.33 -1.95
N ASP A 282 23.41 -4.22 -0.63
CA ASP A 282 22.99 -5.25 0.30
C ASP A 282 21.46 -5.50 0.24
N ILE A 283 20.66 -4.44 0.05
CA ILE A 283 19.21 -4.58 -0.20
C ILE A 283 18.97 -5.36 -1.49
N ASN A 284 19.64 -5.02 -2.59
CA ASN A 284 19.45 -5.69 -3.87
C ASN A 284 19.90 -7.16 -3.85
N ASP A 285 21.01 -7.44 -3.20
CA ASP A 285 21.62 -8.77 -3.10
C ASP A 285 20.93 -9.67 -2.05
N SER A 286 20.05 -9.12 -1.21
CA SER A 286 19.31 -9.88 -0.18
C SER A 286 18.23 -10.81 -0.76
N GLY A 287 17.82 -11.82 0.02
CA GLY A 287 16.68 -12.69 -0.28
C GLY A 287 15.30 -12.08 0.00
N ILE A 288 15.22 -10.78 0.31
CA ILE A 288 13.98 -10.08 0.67
C ILE A 288 13.03 -10.02 -0.54
N SER A 289 11.71 -10.05 -0.29
CA SER A 289 10.70 -9.93 -1.35
C SER A 289 10.80 -8.59 -2.10
N TYR A 290 10.45 -8.59 -3.38
CA TYR A 290 10.51 -7.39 -4.23
C TYR A 290 9.74 -6.20 -3.64
N LYS A 291 8.53 -6.43 -3.10
CA LYS A 291 7.71 -5.38 -2.46
C LYS A 291 8.42 -4.71 -1.28
N LYS A 292 9.06 -5.50 -0.41
CA LYS A 292 9.83 -4.98 0.74
C LYS A 292 11.11 -4.26 0.26
N LYS A 293 11.79 -4.78 -0.76
CA LYS A 293 12.96 -4.12 -1.38
C LYS A 293 12.61 -2.72 -1.89
N ASP A 294 11.49 -2.57 -2.59
CA ASP A 294 11.05 -1.27 -3.10
C ASP A 294 10.85 -0.25 -1.96
N ILE A 295 10.25 -0.67 -0.83
CA ILE A 295 10.07 0.19 0.35
C ILE A 295 11.44 0.62 0.90
N TYR A 296 12.36 -0.32 1.12
CA TYR A 296 13.68 -0.02 1.67
C TYR A 296 14.54 0.83 0.74
N LEU A 297 14.51 0.55 -0.56
CA LEU A 297 15.22 1.36 -1.56
C LEU A 297 14.64 2.78 -1.63
N SER A 298 13.33 2.95 -1.50
CA SER A 298 12.71 4.28 -1.40
C SER A 298 13.22 5.06 -0.19
N GLN A 299 13.31 4.41 0.98
CA GLN A 299 13.85 5.06 2.19
C GLN A 299 15.33 5.46 2.00
N VAL A 300 16.15 4.58 1.41
CA VAL A 300 17.56 4.92 1.13
C VAL A 300 17.68 6.02 0.06
N ASP A 301 16.76 6.08 -0.89
CA ASP A 301 16.68 7.16 -1.89
C ASP A 301 16.32 8.51 -1.25
N ASP A 302 15.39 8.54 -0.30
CA ASP A 302 15.08 9.73 0.49
C ASP A 302 16.30 10.19 1.30
N ALA A 303 16.99 9.24 1.94
CA ALA A 303 18.26 9.52 2.63
C ALA A 303 19.33 10.06 1.68
N GLN A 304 19.45 9.51 0.47
CA GLN A 304 20.37 9.99 -0.57
C GLN A 304 20.02 11.43 -0.98
N PHE A 305 18.75 11.74 -1.16
CA PHE A 305 18.31 13.10 -1.46
C PHE A 305 18.68 14.08 -0.34
N MET A 306 18.40 13.72 0.92
CA MET A 306 18.77 14.54 2.09
C MET A 306 20.28 14.72 2.21
N PHE A 307 21.04 13.64 2.04
CA PHE A 307 22.51 13.64 2.03
C PHE A 307 23.07 14.59 0.98
N LEU A 308 22.52 14.59 -0.23
CA LEU A 308 22.95 15.50 -1.29
C LEU A 308 22.54 16.95 -0.99
N LYS A 309 21.34 17.16 -0.47
CA LYS A 309 20.85 18.50 -0.11
C LYS A 309 21.71 19.15 0.97
N GLN A 310 22.12 18.42 2.02
CA GLN A 310 22.99 18.96 3.08
C GLN A 310 24.40 19.32 2.60
N THR A 311 24.83 18.85 1.42
CA THR A 311 26.14 19.27 0.88
C THR A 311 26.14 20.75 0.49
N ILE A 312 24.98 21.36 0.25
CA ILE A 312 24.82 22.79 0.00
C ILE A 312 24.56 23.50 1.33
N ALA A 313 25.48 24.38 1.73
CA ALA A 313 25.26 25.29 2.87
C ALA A 313 24.43 26.51 2.48
N GLN A 314 24.68 27.05 1.29
CA GLN A 314 24.02 28.27 0.82
C GLN A 314 24.04 28.35 -0.70
N VAL A 315 22.99 28.95 -1.27
CA VAL A 315 22.96 29.39 -2.67
C VAL A 315 22.66 30.87 -2.71
N GLU A 316 23.48 31.62 -3.44
CA GLU A 316 23.30 33.06 -3.67
C GLU A 316 23.14 33.34 -5.16
N LEU A 317 22.17 34.21 -5.48
CA LEU A 317 21.90 34.65 -6.84
C LEU A 317 22.30 36.11 -6.97
N THR A 318 23.14 36.40 -7.96
CA THR A 318 23.51 37.76 -8.36
C THR A 318 23.17 37.94 -9.84
N LYS A 319 23.07 39.19 -10.34
CA LYS A 319 22.76 39.46 -11.75
C LYS A 319 23.60 38.66 -12.76
N ASN A 320 24.83 38.28 -12.41
CA ASN A 320 25.77 37.64 -13.33
C ASN A 320 26.27 36.27 -12.89
N LYS A 321 25.82 35.74 -11.75
CA LYS A 321 26.29 34.47 -11.19
C LYS A 321 25.25 33.84 -10.27
N LEU A 322 25.15 32.52 -10.35
CA LEU A 322 24.73 31.66 -9.25
C LEU A 322 25.97 31.18 -8.50
N ILE A 323 25.97 31.34 -7.18
CA ILE A 323 27.08 30.96 -6.28
C ILE A 323 26.55 29.89 -5.32
N VAL A 324 27.24 28.76 -5.25
CA VAL A 324 26.93 27.66 -4.33
C VAL A 324 28.07 27.53 -3.33
N THR A 325 27.76 27.65 -2.05
CA THR A 325 28.68 27.35 -0.97
C THR A 325 28.38 25.94 -0.45
N PHE A 326 29.33 25.03 -0.62
CA PHE A 326 29.23 23.69 -0.07
C PHE A 326 29.55 23.67 1.44
N ALA A 327 28.83 22.85 2.20
CA ALA A 327 28.98 22.75 3.66
C ALA A 327 30.27 22.03 4.07
N ASN A 328 30.57 20.91 3.41
CA ASN A 328 31.69 20.02 3.71
C ASN A 328 32.36 19.55 2.42
N GLU A 329 33.35 18.64 2.49
CA GLU A 329 34.06 18.15 1.31
C GLU A 329 33.31 17.02 0.57
N ASN A 330 32.17 16.54 1.08
CA ASN A 330 31.43 15.40 0.49
C ASN A 330 30.88 15.72 -0.91
N PHE A 331 30.78 16.99 -1.29
CA PHE A 331 30.43 17.37 -2.67
C PHE A 331 31.45 16.86 -3.71
N ARG A 332 32.67 16.50 -3.28
CA ARG A 332 33.71 15.99 -4.19
C ARG A 332 33.49 14.56 -4.66
N ASP A 333 32.51 13.84 -4.11
CA ASP A 333 32.19 12.49 -4.55
C ASP A 333 31.19 12.47 -5.72
N ASN A 334 30.51 13.60 -5.94
CA ASN A 334 29.34 13.68 -6.81
C ASN A 334 29.54 14.67 -7.97
N LYS A 335 28.63 14.60 -8.95
CA LYS A 335 28.56 15.53 -10.09
C LYS A 335 27.38 16.48 -9.90
N TYR A 336 27.68 17.75 -9.65
CA TYR A 336 26.71 18.83 -9.53
C TYR A 336 26.62 19.58 -10.86
N VAL A 337 25.40 19.86 -11.31
CA VAL A 337 25.13 20.56 -12.56
C VAL A 337 24.19 21.73 -12.29
N SER A 338 24.51 22.90 -12.82
CA SER A 338 23.62 24.05 -12.76
C SER A 338 22.90 24.21 -14.10
N LEU A 339 21.59 24.39 -14.03
CA LEU A 339 20.75 24.71 -15.17
C LEU A 339 20.13 26.09 -14.99
N LYS A 340 19.87 26.77 -16.11
CA LYS A 340 19.04 27.96 -16.21
C LYS A 340 17.96 27.68 -17.25
N ASN A 341 16.69 27.80 -16.87
CA ASN A 341 15.52 27.52 -17.70
C ASN A 341 15.63 26.13 -18.39
N GLY A 342 16.09 25.13 -17.64
CA GLY A 342 16.34 23.77 -18.12
C GLY A 342 17.62 23.58 -18.97
N ALA A 343 18.30 24.67 -19.36
CA ALA A 343 19.52 24.59 -20.15
C ALA A 343 20.79 24.51 -19.29
N TYR A 344 21.67 23.57 -19.61
CA TYR A 344 22.97 23.38 -18.96
C TYR A 344 23.82 24.67 -18.97
N GLN A 345 24.36 25.04 -17.82
CA GLN A 345 25.24 26.20 -17.67
C GLN A 345 26.65 25.80 -17.28
N SER A 346 26.79 25.01 -16.21
CA SER A 346 28.10 24.61 -15.70
C SER A 346 28.00 23.40 -14.78
N GLU A 347 29.14 22.81 -14.41
CA GLU A 347 29.17 21.68 -13.50
C GLU A 347 30.39 21.70 -12.57
N VAL A 348 30.27 21.00 -11.45
CA VAL A 348 31.38 20.53 -10.63
C VAL A 348 31.31 19.02 -10.61
N ASN A 349 32.23 18.36 -11.30
CA ASN A 349 32.30 16.90 -11.35
C ASN A 349 33.46 16.42 -10.49
N LYS A 350 33.13 15.75 -9.38
CA LYS A 350 34.11 15.23 -8.41
C LYS A 350 35.12 16.29 -7.95
N GLY A 351 34.60 17.46 -7.57
CA GLY A 351 35.40 18.61 -7.14
C GLY A 351 36.18 19.33 -8.24
N LYS A 352 35.96 19.01 -9.53
CA LYS A 352 36.57 19.71 -10.66
C LYS A 352 35.51 20.55 -11.39
N PRO A 353 35.65 21.89 -11.46
CA PRO A 353 34.70 22.74 -12.15
C PRO A 353 34.87 22.65 -13.67
N ALA A 354 33.77 22.76 -14.41
CA ALA A 354 33.75 23.04 -15.84
C ALA A 354 32.77 24.19 -16.13
N TYR A 355 33.15 25.08 -17.06
CA TYR A 355 32.39 26.29 -17.42
C TYR A 355 32.05 27.21 -16.23
N SER A 356 32.84 27.11 -15.16
CA SER A 356 32.65 27.77 -13.87
C SER A 356 33.98 27.82 -13.11
N SER A 357 34.00 28.42 -11.93
CA SER A 357 35.14 28.36 -11.01
C SER A 357 34.76 27.73 -9.68
N LEU A 358 35.71 27.03 -9.06
CA LEU A 358 35.59 26.48 -7.71
C LEU A 358 36.81 26.93 -6.92
N SER A 359 36.59 27.65 -5.82
CA SER A 359 37.64 28.03 -4.88
C SER A 359 37.22 27.59 -3.48
N ASN A 360 38.07 26.79 -2.82
CA ASN A 360 37.72 26.09 -1.58
C ASN A 360 36.41 25.28 -1.76
N LYS A 361 35.33 25.74 -1.12
CA LYS A 361 33.97 25.16 -1.15
C LYS A 361 32.96 26.04 -1.90
N VAL A 362 33.42 27.09 -2.58
CA VAL A 362 32.54 28.05 -3.26
C VAL A 362 32.62 27.84 -4.77
N TRP A 363 31.53 27.33 -5.33
CA TRP A 363 31.33 27.16 -6.77
C TRP A 363 30.62 28.38 -7.33
N SER A 364 31.26 29.08 -8.26
CA SER A 364 30.73 30.26 -8.94
C SER A 364 30.50 29.96 -10.41
N THR A 365 29.26 30.05 -10.83
CA THR A 365 28.86 29.91 -12.24
C THR A 365 29.07 31.22 -13.01
N ASN A 366 29.14 31.14 -14.33
CA ASN A 366 29.19 32.31 -15.21
C ASN A 366 27.89 32.36 -16.03
N MET A 367 26.80 32.85 -15.43
CA MET A 367 25.50 32.97 -16.10
C MET A 367 24.84 34.31 -15.81
N THR A 368 24.36 35.01 -16.83
CA THR A 368 23.57 36.23 -16.65
C THR A 368 22.14 35.87 -16.27
N LEU A 369 21.63 36.43 -15.17
CA LEU A 369 20.28 36.25 -14.65
C LEU A 369 19.43 37.49 -14.90
N THR A 370 18.25 37.28 -15.47
CA THR A 370 17.18 38.25 -15.65
C THR A 370 15.98 37.89 -14.79
N GLU A 371 15.08 38.84 -14.58
CA GLU A 371 13.82 38.62 -13.88
C GLU A 371 13.01 37.52 -14.60
N GLY A 372 12.53 36.52 -13.84
CA GLY A 372 11.83 35.35 -14.37
C GLY A 372 12.71 34.15 -14.75
N ASP A 373 14.04 34.23 -14.63
CA ASP A 373 14.89 33.05 -14.82
C ASP A 373 14.73 32.04 -13.68
N HIS A 374 14.64 30.77 -14.05
CA HIS A 374 14.62 29.64 -13.14
C HIS A 374 15.97 28.92 -13.13
N CYS A 375 16.64 28.89 -11.99
CA CYS A 375 17.87 28.15 -11.80
C CYS A 375 17.61 26.87 -11.02
N THR A 376 18.25 25.79 -11.44
CA THR A 376 18.26 24.52 -10.68
C THR A 376 19.68 24.05 -10.46
N ILE A 377 19.89 23.36 -9.34
CA ILE A 377 21.10 22.57 -9.10
C ILE A 377 20.68 21.11 -9.03
N GLU A 378 21.25 20.34 -9.94
CA GLU A 378 21.07 18.91 -10.02
C GLU A 378 22.32 18.19 -9.50
N VAL A 379 22.12 17.03 -8.90
CA VAL A 379 23.17 16.03 -8.73
C VAL A 379 22.87 14.89 -9.68
N ARG A 380 23.79 14.62 -10.61
CA ARG A 380 23.64 13.57 -11.62
C ARG A 380 24.45 12.35 -11.23
N MET A 381 23.75 11.28 -10.86
CA MET A 381 24.32 9.97 -10.58
C MET A 381 24.11 9.04 -11.78
N SER A 382 24.73 7.86 -11.78
CA SER A 382 24.64 6.91 -12.89
C SER A 382 23.21 6.40 -13.14
N THR A 383 22.41 6.29 -12.08
CA THR A 383 21.06 5.71 -12.11
C THR A 383 19.95 6.74 -11.95
N LYS A 384 20.25 7.94 -11.46
CA LYS A 384 19.24 8.94 -11.09
C LYS A 384 19.79 10.37 -11.11
N VAL A 385 18.90 11.33 -11.33
CA VAL A 385 19.17 12.77 -11.18
C VAL A 385 18.34 13.32 -10.03
N TYR A 386 18.98 14.03 -9.10
CA TYR A 386 18.33 14.68 -7.97
C TYR A 386 18.34 16.19 -8.15
N VAL A 387 17.17 16.84 -8.10
CA VAL A 387 17.07 18.31 -8.08
C VAL A 387 17.14 18.77 -6.63
N ILE A 388 18.31 19.23 -6.18
CA ILE A 388 18.55 19.56 -4.76
C ILE A 388 18.36 21.04 -4.43
N TYR A 389 18.22 21.88 -5.45
CA TYR A 389 17.87 23.29 -5.33
C TYR A 389 17.13 23.77 -6.58
N GLN A 390 16.14 24.63 -6.40
CA GLN A 390 15.46 25.36 -7.47
C GLN A 390 15.03 26.74 -7.01
N THR A 391 15.00 27.72 -7.92
CA THR A 391 14.51 29.07 -7.63
C THR A 391 13.00 29.18 -7.93
N GLY A 392 12.21 29.40 -6.87
CA GLY A 392 10.75 29.48 -6.96
C GLY A 392 10.09 28.13 -7.26
N ASP A 393 8.80 28.03 -6.97
CA ASP A 393 8.01 26.85 -7.36
C ASP A 393 7.73 26.90 -8.87
N LEU A 394 8.05 25.81 -9.57
CA LEU A 394 7.52 25.55 -10.91
C LEU A 394 6.00 25.45 -10.78
N ILE A 395 5.28 26.51 -11.19
CA ILE A 395 3.90 26.34 -11.64
C ILE A 395 4.02 25.51 -12.92
N LEU A 396 3.84 24.19 -12.80
CA LEU A 396 3.54 23.34 -13.95
C LEU A 396 2.23 23.87 -14.55
N VAL A 397 2.34 24.60 -15.65
CA VAL A 397 1.19 25.02 -16.44
C VAL A 397 0.94 23.95 -17.49
N GLY A 398 -0.16 23.20 -17.33
CA GLY A 398 -0.84 22.43 -18.37
C GLY A 398 -0.49 20.96 -18.43
#